data_AF-N6XX78-F1
#
_entry.id   AF-N6XX78-F1
#
_cell.length_a   1.000
_cell.length_b   1.000
_cell.length_c   1.000
_cell.angle_alpha   90.00
_cell.angle_beta   90.00
_cell.angle_gamma   90.00
#
_symmetry.space_group_name_H-M   'P 1'
#
loop_
_entity.id
_entity.type
_entity.pdbx_description
1 polymer ?
#
loop_
_entity_poly.entity_id
_entity_poly.type
_entity_poly.pdbx_seq_one_letter_code
_entity_poly.pdbx_strand_id
1 'polypeptide(L)'
;MLKSHAVLESRRPSLSASVAAAVLALGVALPGVAVAETVGHVDTAFKLIGRNHQVVVEAFDDPSVKGVACYVSRARTGGLKGTFGLAEDTSDASVACRQVGDISFSGPLREQEEVFSQSASILFKKVRIVRMVDPKRNTLVYLVYSDKLIEGSPQNSVTAVPVPAALAIPLR
;
A
#
# COMPACT_ATOMS: atom_id res chain seq x y z
N MET A 1 -40.10 33.31 76.61
CA MET A 1 -39.44 32.02 76.34
C MET A 1 -38.96 32.05 74.89
N LEU A 2 -37.74 32.52 74.66
CA LEU A 2 -36.53 31.72 74.32
C LEU A 2 -36.73 30.91 73.02
N LYS A 3 -36.16 31.37 71.90
CA LYS A 3 -34.87 30.90 71.30
C LYS A 3 -35.01 29.45 70.77
N SER A 4 -34.70 29.09 69.52
CA SER A 4 -33.64 29.56 68.64
C SER A 4 -34.01 29.27 67.17
N HIS A 5 -33.75 30.24 66.29
CA HIS A 5 -33.60 30.00 64.86
C HIS A 5 -32.31 29.22 64.64
N ALA A 6 -32.42 28.05 63.99
CA ALA A 6 -31.27 27.26 63.59
C ALA A 6 -30.51 28.00 62.47
N VAL A 7 -29.28 28.36 62.79
CA VAL A 7 -28.22 28.72 61.86
C VAL A 7 -27.91 27.47 61.01
N LEU A 8 -28.00 27.58 59.68
CA LEU A 8 -27.26 26.69 58.79
C LEU A 8 -26.35 27.53 57.89
N GLU A 9 -25.08 27.40 58.23
CA GLU A 9 -23.90 28.01 57.64
C GLU A 9 -23.79 27.75 56.13
N SER A 10 -23.58 28.83 55.39
CA SER A 10 -23.05 28.81 54.02
C SER A 10 -21.64 28.20 54.03
N ARG A 11 -21.53 26.92 53.69
CA ARG A 11 -20.24 26.27 53.40
C ARG A 11 -19.97 26.33 51.90
N ARG A 12 -18.97 27.13 51.51
CA ARG A 12 -18.22 26.95 50.26
C ARG A 12 -17.15 25.88 50.49
N PRO A 13 -17.07 24.85 49.63
CA PRO A 13 -15.80 24.22 49.28
C PRO A 13 -15.63 24.32 47.76
N SER A 14 -14.64 25.08 47.28
CA SER A 14 -13.24 24.67 47.05
C SER A 14 -13.03 24.36 45.57
N LEU A 15 -12.39 25.31 44.88
CA LEU A 15 -11.74 25.08 43.60
C LEU A 15 -10.69 23.97 43.76
N SER A 16 -10.96 22.77 43.27
CA SER A 16 -9.92 21.83 42.86
C SER A 16 -10.53 20.64 42.13
N ALA A 17 -9.83 20.23 41.07
CA ALA A 17 -9.93 18.94 40.41
C ALA A 17 -11.22 18.65 39.60
N SER A 18 -11.32 19.23 38.41
CA SER A 18 -12.01 18.59 37.28
C SER A 18 -11.37 19.01 35.95
N VAL A 19 -10.03 18.86 35.87
CA VAL A 19 -9.27 18.88 34.61
C VAL A 19 -8.60 17.51 34.50
N ALA A 20 -9.37 16.45 34.26
CA ALA A 20 -8.82 15.11 34.04
C ALA A 20 -9.88 14.13 33.52
N ALA A 21 -10.35 14.26 32.27
CA ALA A 21 -10.97 13.14 31.52
C ALA A 21 -11.25 13.48 30.05
N ALA A 22 -10.29 14.06 29.31
CA ALA A 22 -10.44 14.25 27.86
C ALA A 22 -9.15 13.92 27.10
N VAL A 23 -8.46 12.86 27.52
CA VAL A 23 -7.29 12.32 26.81
C VAL A 23 -7.51 10.82 26.68
N LEU A 24 -8.03 10.38 25.53
CA LEU A 24 -7.73 9.12 24.82
C LEU A 24 -8.85 8.82 23.83
N ALA A 25 -8.66 9.23 22.57
CA ALA A 25 -9.10 8.49 21.36
C ALA A 25 -8.84 9.33 20.10
N LEU A 26 -7.62 9.86 19.94
CA LEU A 26 -7.16 10.28 18.61
C LEU A 26 -6.48 9.09 17.95
N GLY A 27 -7.29 8.10 17.58
CA GLY A 27 -6.85 7.00 16.72
C GLY A 27 -6.62 7.56 15.32
N VAL A 28 -5.39 8.01 15.06
CA VAL A 28 -4.96 8.45 13.72
C VAL A 28 -5.05 7.25 12.79
N ALA A 29 -6.09 7.21 11.96
CA ALA A 29 -6.20 6.27 10.85
C ALA A 29 -5.12 6.64 9.82
N LEU A 30 -3.93 6.07 9.96
CA LEU A 30 -2.90 6.17 8.93
C LEU A 30 -3.40 5.44 7.66
N PRO A 31 -3.29 6.04 6.47
CA PRO A 31 -3.58 5.35 5.22
C PRO A 31 -2.68 4.12 5.12
N GLY A 32 -3.27 2.95 4.87
CA GLY A 32 -2.54 1.69 4.76
C GLY A 32 -1.57 1.73 3.60
N VAL A 33 -0.26 1.70 3.90
CA VAL A 33 0.78 1.47 2.90
C VAL A 33 0.67 0.01 2.48
N ALA A 34 0.45 -0.27 1.20
CA ALA A 34 0.49 -1.62 0.66
C ALA A 34 1.93 -2.14 0.76
N VAL A 35 2.17 -3.10 1.65
CA VAL A 35 3.46 -3.77 1.80
C VAL A 35 3.45 -5.01 0.91
N ALA A 36 4.46 -5.14 0.05
CA ALA A 36 4.61 -6.33 -0.77
C ALA A 36 5.21 -7.47 0.06
N GLU A 37 4.51 -8.60 0.09
CA GLU A 37 4.93 -9.85 0.73
C GLU A 37 5.63 -10.75 -0.29
N THR A 38 6.77 -11.34 0.06
CA THR A 38 7.46 -12.26 -0.86
C THR A 38 6.73 -13.60 -0.91
N VAL A 39 6.22 -13.97 -2.08
CA VAL A 39 5.61 -15.29 -2.34
C VAL A 39 6.69 -16.35 -2.55
N GLY A 40 7.76 -15.99 -3.28
CA GLY A 40 8.86 -16.91 -3.58
C GLY A 40 9.88 -16.31 -4.52
N HIS A 41 10.93 -17.08 -4.82
CA HIS A 41 11.95 -16.69 -5.78
C HIS A 41 12.51 -17.92 -6.51
N VAL A 42 13.04 -17.68 -7.71
CA VAL A 42 13.76 -18.68 -8.50
C VAL A 42 15.11 -18.11 -8.92
N ASP A 43 16.16 -18.92 -8.82
CA ASP A 43 17.49 -18.53 -9.29
C ASP A 43 17.55 -18.61 -10.82
N THR A 44 18.04 -17.56 -11.46
CA THR A 44 18.15 -17.46 -12.92
C THR A 44 19.58 -17.59 -13.42
N ALA A 45 20.58 -17.18 -12.63
CA ALA A 45 21.97 -17.35 -12.99
C ALA A 45 22.89 -17.44 -11.77
N PHE A 46 23.77 -18.43 -11.81
CA PHE A 46 24.74 -18.71 -10.77
C PHE A 46 25.81 -17.61 -10.69
N LYS A 47 26.17 -17.21 -9.46
CA LYS A 47 27.34 -16.36 -9.20
C LYS A 47 28.36 -17.12 -8.37
N LEU A 48 29.60 -17.11 -8.83
CA LEU A 48 30.71 -17.77 -8.15
C LEU A 48 30.96 -17.19 -6.73
N ILE A 49 30.66 -15.90 -6.53
CA ILE A 49 30.83 -15.20 -5.26
C ILE A 49 29.62 -14.31 -4.99
N GLY A 50 28.94 -14.55 -3.86
CA GLY A 50 27.72 -13.84 -3.44
C GLY A 50 26.43 -14.50 -3.92
N ARG A 51 25.29 -13.82 -3.73
CA ARG A 51 23.95 -14.35 -4.11
C ARG A 51 23.82 -14.63 -5.61
N ASN A 52 22.97 -15.55 -6.01
CA ASN A 52 22.61 -15.73 -7.42
C ASN A 52 21.75 -14.58 -7.93
N HIS A 53 21.69 -14.41 -9.24
CA HIS A 53 20.59 -13.67 -9.83
C HIS A 53 19.31 -14.47 -9.62
N GLN A 54 18.22 -13.77 -9.29
CA GLN A 54 16.95 -14.41 -8.99
C GLN A 54 15.80 -13.60 -9.57
N VAL A 55 14.70 -14.25 -9.89
CA VAL A 55 13.40 -13.61 -10.09
C VAL A 55 12.59 -13.82 -8.83
N VAL A 56 12.19 -12.73 -8.18
CA VAL A 56 11.38 -12.75 -6.97
C VAL A 56 9.95 -12.39 -7.33
N VAL A 57 8.99 -13.15 -6.80
CA VAL A 57 7.57 -12.86 -6.90
C VAL A 57 7.10 -12.33 -5.56
N GLU A 58 6.52 -11.13 -5.57
CA GLU A 58 5.93 -10.51 -4.40
C GLU A 58 4.44 -10.24 -4.64
N ALA A 59 3.62 -10.36 -3.61
CA ALA A 59 2.18 -10.10 -3.65
C ALA A 59 1.86 -8.85 -2.84
N PHE A 60 0.88 -8.06 -3.30
CA PHE A 60 0.27 -7.01 -2.52
C PHE A 60 -1.22 -6.90 -2.83
N ASP A 61 -2.01 -6.50 -1.83
CA ASP A 61 -3.42 -6.23 -2.01
C ASP A 61 -3.66 -4.78 -2.42
N ASP A 62 -4.66 -4.55 -3.26
CA ASP A 62 -5.06 -3.20 -3.61
C ASP A 62 -5.72 -2.49 -2.40
N PRO A 63 -5.17 -1.37 -1.91
CA PRO A 63 -5.69 -0.70 -0.72
C PRO A 63 -7.08 -0.08 -0.93
N SER A 64 -7.42 0.30 -2.17
CA SER A 64 -8.71 0.91 -2.51
C SER A 64 -9.74 -0.09 -3.02
N VAL A 65 -9.31 -1.26 -3.48
CA VAL A 65 -10.15 -2.32 -4.05
C VAL A 65 -9.92 -3.63 -3.30
N LYS A 66 -10.79 -3.93 -2.34
CA LYS A 66 -10.75 -5.21 -1.64
C LYS A 66 -11.13 -6.34 -2.58
N GLY A 67 -10.59 -7.53 -2.32
CA GLY A 67 -10.80 -8.72 -3.15
C GLY A 67 -9.91 -8.78 -4.39
N VAL A 68 -8.99 -7.83 -4.60
CA VAL A 68 -7.99 -7.87 -5.67
C VAL A 68 -6.58 -7.92 -5.07
N ALA A 69 -5.82 -8.93 -5.47
CA ALA A 69 -4.41 -9.08 -5.15
C ALA A 69 -3.58 -9.07 -6.43
N CYS A 70 -2.40 -8.47 -6.36
CA CYS A 70 -1.46 -8.34 -7.46
C CYS A 70 -0.15 -9.04 -7.13
N TYR A 71 0.33 -9.86 -8.06
CA TYR A 71 1.61 -10.55 -8.00
C TYR A 71 2.58 -9.85 -8.96
N VAL A 72 3.74 -9.47 -8.46
CA VAL A 72 4.77 -8.74 -9.19
C VAL A 72 6.02 -9.59 -9.23
N SER A 73 6.42 -10.00 -10.42
CA SER A 73 7.72 -10.63 -10.62
C SER A 73 8.76 -9.58 -10.97
N ARG A 74 9.92 -9.61 -10.31
CA ARG A 74 11.05 -8.72 -10.60
C ARG A 74 12.37 -9.47 -10.57
N ALA A 75 13.27 -9.14 -11.48
CA ALA A 75 14.63 -9.65 -11.43
C ALA A 75 15.45 -8.89 -10.37
N ARG A 76 16.10 -9.64 -9.46
CA ARG A 76 17.02 -9.11 -8.46
C ARG A 76 18.45 -9.46 -8.82
N THR A 77 19.33 -8.47 -8.72
CA THR A 77 20.73 -8.61 -9.08
C THR A 77 21.53 -9.24 -7.92
N GLY A 78 22.13 -10.41 -8.16
CA GLY A 78 23.04 -11.10 -7.23
C GLY A 78 24.49 -10.63 -7.30
N GLY A 79 25.41 -11.47 -6.84
CA GLY A 79 26.84 -11.24 -6.71
C GLY A 79 27.20 -10.55 -5.39
N LEU A 80 28.46 -10.14 -5.25
CA LEU A 80 28.91 -9.35 -4.10
C LEU A 80 28.03 -8.11 -3.89
N LYS A 81 27.77 -7.34 -4.96
CA LYS A 81 26.90 -6.15 -4.90
C LYS A 81 25.48 -6.48 -4.41
N GLY A 82 24.90 -7.58 -4.88
CA GLY A 82 23.56 -8.03 -4.45
C GLY A 82 23.53 -8.50 -3.00
N THR A 83 24.62 -9.10 -2.54
CA THR A 83 24.77 -9.56 -1.15
C THR A 83 24.85 -8.39 -0.18
N PHE A 84 25.52 -7.31 -0.57
CA PHE A 84 25.61 -6.07 0.23
C PHE A 84 24.46 -5.08 -0.03
N GLY A 85 23.45 -5.45 -0.81
CA GLY A 85 22.31 -4.59 -1.12
C GLY A 85 22.65 -3.36 -1.99
N LEU A 86 23.85 -3.33 -2.57
CA LEU A 86 24.35 -2.26 -3.43
C LEU A 86 24.07 -2.50 -4.91
N ALA A 87 23.44 -3.63 -5.23
CA ALA A 87 23.11 -3.95 -6.59
C ALA A 87 21.89 -3.16 -7.06
N GLU A 88 21.97 -2.76 -8.31
CA GLU A 88 20.85 -2.19 -9.04
C GLU A 88 20.14 -3.33 -9.78
N ASP A 89 18.85 -3.47 -9.51
CA ASP A 89 18.01 -4.46 -10.16
C ASP A 89 17.75 -4.06 -11.63
N THR A 90 17.41 -5.06 -12.43
CA THR A 90 17.07 -4.83 -13.84
C THR A 90 15.69 -4.17 -13.94
N SER A 91 15.38 -3.60 -15.10
CA SER A 91 14.09 -2.97 -15.36
C SER A 91 12.99 -3.99 -15.69
N ASP A 92 13.25 -5.29 -15.56
CA ASP A 92 12.32 -6.34 -15.90
C ASP A 92 11.32 -6.55 -14.76
N ALA A 93 10.09 -6.12 -14.98
CA ALA A 93 8.97 -6.32 -14.07
C ALA A 93 7.74 -6.79 -14.84
N SER A 94 7.01 -7.74 -14.27
CA SER A 94 5.70 -8.16 -14.75
C SER A 94 4.70 -8.18 -13.60
N VAL A 95 3.43 -7.97 -13.92
CA VAL A 95 2.33 -7.92 -12.94
C VAL A 95 1.19 -8.81 -13.40
N ALA A 96 0.62 -9.55 -12.45
CA ALA A 96 -0.60 -10.31 -12.62
C ALA A 96 -1.53 -10.02 -11.44
N CYS A 97 -2.65 -9.35 -11.69
CA CYS A 97 -3.65 -9.07 -10.68
C CYS A 97 -4.83 -10.01 -10.88
N ARG A 98 -5.34 -10.54 -9.77
CA ARG A 98 -6.42 -11.52 -9.74
C ARG A 98 -7.46 -11.10 -8.72
N GLN A 99 -8.71 -11.38 -9.04
CA GLN A 99 -9.75 -11.40 -8.03
C GLN A 99 -9.49 -12.61 -7.11
N VAL A 100 -9.25 -12.34 -5.84
CA VAL A 100 -9.00 -13.34 -4.78
C VAL A 100 -10.10 -13.38 -3.73
N GLY A 101 -11.08 -12.48 -3.83
CA GLY A 101 -12.27 -12.42 -2.99
C GLY A 101 -13.35 -11.53 -3.60
N ASP A 102 -14.40 -11.22 -2.85
CA ASP A 102 -15.45 -10.32 -3.31
C ASP A 102 -14.93 -8.90 -3.49
N ILE A 103 -15.21 -8.32 -4.65
CA ILE A 103 -14.75 -6.98 -4.99
C ILE A 103 -15.60 -5.96 -4.23
N SER A 104 -14.93 -5.09 -3.48
CA SER A 104 -15.55 -3.92 -2.86
C SER A 104 -14.58 -2.74 -2.83
N PHE A 105 -15.13 -1.53 -2.85
CA PHE A 105 -14.36 -0.29 -2.90
C PHE A 105 -14.36 0.40 -1.55
N SER A 106 -13.18 0.82 -1.06
CA SER A 106 -13.10 1.59 0.19
C SER A 106 -13.52 3.05 0.01
N GLY A 107 -13.68 3.50 -1.24
CA GLY A 107 -14.20 4.81 -1.61
C GLY A 107 -14.14 5.03 -3.12
N PRO A 108 -14.53 6.22 -3.59
CA PRO A 108 -14.38 6.61 -4.99
C PRO A 108 -12.92 6.55 -5.46
N LEU A 109 -12.70 5.93 -6.62
CA LEU A 109 -11.40 5.75 -7.24
C LEU A 109 -11.06 6.91 -8.19
N ARG A 110 -9.79 7.26 -8.28
CA ARG A 110 -9.30 8.08 -9.41
C ARG A 110 -9.30 7.25 -10.69
N GLU A 111 -9.45 7.91 -11.83
CA GLU A 111 -9.26 7.27 -13.14
C GLU A 111 -7.88 6.63 -13.27
N GLN A 112 -6.85 7.24 -12.67
CA GLN A 112 -5.49 6.72 -12.62
C GLN A 112 -4.85 6.97 -11.25
N GLU A 113 -4.26 5.93 -10.67
CA GLU A 113 -3.68 5.98 -9.33
C GLU A 113 -2.50 5.01 -9.18
N GLU A 114 -1.38 5.50 -8.65
CA GLU A 114 -0.27 4.65 -8.21
C GLU A 114 -0.72 3.86 -6.97
N VAL A 115 -0.88 2.55 -7.12
CA VAL A 115 -1.34 1.65 -6.04
C VAL A 115 -0.17 1.00 -5.30
N PHE A 116 0.99 0.93 -5.93
CA PHE A 116 2.19 0.37 -5.34
C PHE A 116 3.45 0.95 -5.99
N SER A 117 4.51 1.10 -5.20
CA SER A 117 5.78 1.63 -5.65
C SER A 117 6.92 1.11 -4.78
N GLN A 118 7.97 0.60 -5.40
CA GLN A 118 9.11 0.05 -4.68
C GLN A 118 10.43 0.38 -5.38
N SER A 119 11.47 0.64 -4.58
CA SER A 119 12.81 0.91 -5.10
C SER A 119 13.46 -0.37 -5.62
N ALA A 120 13.96 -0.30 -6.85
CA ALA A 120 14.75 -1.32 -7.53
C ALA A 120 16.25 -0.97 -7.51
N SER A 121 16.64 0.22 -7.06
CA SER A 121 18.04 0.56 -6.82
C SER A 121 18.21 1.61 -5.73
N ILE A 122 19.45 1.78 -5.26
CA ILE A 122 19.85 2.84 -4.33
C ILE A 122 19.81 4.21 -5.01
N LEU A 123 20.16 4.26 -6.30
CA LEU A 123 20.38 5.51 -6.99
C LEU A 123 19.10 6.02 -7.64
N PHE A 124 18.42 5.30 -8.55
CA PHE A 124 17.39 5.95 -9.39
C PHE A 124 16.32 5.08 -10.07
N LYS A 125 16.18 3.78 -9.74
CA LYS A 125 15.15 2.93 -10.35
C LYS A 125 14.05 2.57 -9.35
N LYS A 126 12.81 2.79 -9.74
CA LYS A 126 11.59 2.39 -9.03
C LYS A 126 10.70 1.63 -9.99
N VAL A 127 10.08 0.58 -9.46
CA VAL A 127 8.98 -0.11 -10.14
C VAL A 127 7.69 0.45 -9.58
N ARG A 128 6.81 0.91 -10.46
CA ARG A 128 5.53 1.53 -10.13
C ARG A 128 4.42 0.70 -10.72
N ILE A 129 3.33 0.59 -9.98
CA ILE A 129 2.12 -0.07 -10.43
C ILE A 129 0.99 0.93 -10.35
N VAL A 130 0.38 1.16 -11.50
CA VAL A 130 -0.67 2.14 -11.65
C VAL A 130 -1.95 1.42 -12.02
N ARG A 131 -2.98 1.62 -11.20
CA ARG A 131 -4.34 1.23 -11.50
C ARG A 131 -4.99 2.31 -12.35
N MET A 132 -5.59 1.90 -13.45
CA MET A 132 -6.45 2.70 -14.30
C MET A 132 -7.86 2.10 -14.28
N VAL A 133 -8.88 2.95 -14.24
CA VAL A 133 -10.27 2.50 -14.37
C VAL A 133 -10.67 2.62 -15.84
N ASP A 134 -11.26 1.55 -16.37
CA ASP A 134 -11.94 1.55 -17.67
C ASP A 134 -13.46 1.45 -17.45
N PRO A 135 -14.17 2.59 -17.38
CA PRO A 135 -15.60 2.60 -17.05
C PRO A 135 -16.44 1.94 -18.14
N LYS A 136 -16.00 2.06 -19.40
CA LYS A 136 -16.74 1.51 -20.55
C LYS A 136 -16.83 -0.01 -20.48
N ARG A 137 -15.80 -0.66 -19.92
CA ARG A 137 -15.70 -2.13 -19.81
C ARG A 137 -15.83 -2.61 -18.37
N ASN A 138 -16.19 -1.72 -17.43
CA ASN A 138 -16.25 -1.97 -15.99
C ASN A 138 -15.05 -2.79 -15.48
N THR A 139 -13.84 -2.33 -15.78
CA THR A 139 -12.61 -3.09 -15.57
C THR A 139 -11.55 -2.25 -14.87
N LEU A 140 -10.79 -2.88 -13.97
CA LEU A 140 -9.61 -2.30 -13.33
C LEU A 140 -8.36 -2.78 -14.06
N VAL A 141 -7.61 -1.86 -14.64
CA VAL A 141 -6.41 -2.14 -15.42
C VAL A 141 -5.18 -1.80 -14.60
N TYR A 142 -4.29 -2.75 -14.38
CA TYR A 142 -3.06 -2.53 -13.62
C TYR A 142 -1.87 -2.62 -14.58
N LEU A 143 -1.10 -1.53 -14.64
CA LEU A 143 0.11 -1.42 -15.44
C LEU A 143 1.30 -1.34 -14.50
N VAL A 144 2.28 -2.23 -14.68
CA VAL A 144 3.61 -2.08 -14.07
C VAL A 144 4.57 -1.48 -15.08
N TYR A 145 5.37 -0.52 -14.64
CA TYR A 145 6.48 0.03 -15.41
C TYR A 145 7.59 0.47 -14.46
N SER A 146 8.82 0.57 -14.96
CA SER A 146 9.93 1.15 -14.19
C SER A 146 10.18 2.60 -14.59
N ASP A 147 10.79 3.43 -13.75
CA ASP A 147 11.38 4.69 -14.21
C ASP A 147 12.86 4.46 -14.58
N LYS A 148 13.22 4.65 -15.85
CA LYS A 148 14.61 4.82 -16.29
C LYS A 148 14.75 6.25 -16.77
N LEU A 149 15.58 7.03 -16.06
CA LEU A 149 15.71 8.49 -16.20
C LEU A 149 16.14 9.01 -17.59
N ILE A 150 16.57 8.15 -18.52
CA ILE A 150 17.22 8.59 -19.77
C ILE A 150 16.52 8.07 -21.04
N GLU A 151 15.81 6.94 -21.00
CA GLU A 151 15.23 6.30 -22.21
C GLU A 151 13.73 5.99 -22.10
N GLY A 152 13.09 6.29 -20.96
CA GLY A 152 11.79 5.71 -20.61
C GLY A 152 11.92 4.22 -20.26
N SER A 153 10.83 3.59 -19.79
CA SER A 153 10.83 2.15 -19.54
C SER A 153 10.05 1.42 -20.63
N PRO A 154 10.76 0.85 -21.63
CA PRO A 154 10.12 0.03 -22.65
C PRO A 154 9.59 -1.29 -22.09
N GLN A 155 10.00 -1.67 -20.86
CA GLN A 155 9.58 -2.89 -20.19
C GLN A 155 8.38 -2.59 -19.29
N ASN A 156 7.22 -3.08 -19.70
CA ASN A 156 5.98 -2.98 -18.94
C ASN A 156 5.19 -4.28 -19.04
N SER A 157 4.21 -4.42 -18.16
CA SER A 157 3.25 -5.51 -18.19
C SER A 157 1.90 -4.97 -17.74
N VAL A 158 0.84 -5.51 -18.33
CA VAL A 158 -0.53 -5.10 -18.02
C VAL A 158 -1.38 -6.32 -17.66
N THR A 159 -2.30 -6.11 -16.76
CA THR A 159 -3.33 -7.07 -16.37
C THR A 159 -4.64 -6.34 -16.16
N ALA A 160 -5.75 -7.00 -16.43
CA ALA A 160 -7.07 -6.40 -16.36
C ALA A 160 -7.96 -7.31 -15.52
N VAL A 161 -8.54 -6.74 -14.46
CA VAL A 161 -9.46 -7.41 -13.55
C VAL A 161 -10.87 -6.89 -13.83
N PRO A 162 -11.73 -7.68 -14.48
CA PRO A 162 -13.11 -7.27 -14.71
C PRO A 162 -13.85 -7.17 -13.38
N VAL A 163 -14.69 -6.16 -13.23
CA VAL A 163 -15.58 -6.01 -12.07
C VAL A 163 -16.96 -6.55 -12.45
N PRO A 164 -17.63 -7.33 -11.57
CA PRO A 164 -18.97 -7.84 -11.84
C PRO A 164 -19.92 -6.73 -12.32
N ALA A 165 -20.73 -7.00 -13.35
CA ALA A 165 -21.58 -5.97 -13.98
C ALA A 165 -22.60 -5.35 -13.02
N ALA A 166 -22.99 -6.06 -11.96
CA ALA A 166 -23.89 -5.56 -10.92
C ALA A 166 -23.23 -4.52 -10.00
N LEU A 167 -21.90 -4.40 -10.03
CA LEU A 167 -21.12 -3.49 -9.20
C LEU A 167 -20.46 -2.42 -10.07
N ALA A 168 -21.00 -1.21 -10.02
CA ALA A 168 -20.42 -0.05 -10.69
C ALA A 168 -19.17 0.44 -9.95
N ILE A 169 -18.10 0.73 -10.69
CA ILE A 169 -16.88 1.31 -10.13
C ILE A 169 -17.15 2.78 -9.76
N PRO A 170 -17.04 3.18 -8.48
CA PRO A 170 -17.25 4.57 -8.09
C PRO A 170 -16.03 5.39 -8.50
N LEU A 171 -16.24 6.43 -9.32
CA LEU A 171 -15.20 7.37 -9.73
C LEU A 171 -15.32 8.70 -8.97
N ARG A 172 -14.17 9.38 -8.77
CA ARG A 172 -14.10 10.73 -8.20
C ARG A 172 -13.45 11.74 -9.13
#